data_AF-A0A811YQX3-F1
#
_entry.id   AF-A0A811YQX3-F1
#
_cell.length_a   1.000
_cell.length_b   1.000
_cell.length_c   1.000
_cell.angle_alpha   90.00
_cell.angle_beta   90.00
_cell.angle_gamma   90.00
#
_symmetry.space_group_name_H-M   'P 1'
#
loop_
_entity.id
_entity.type
_entity.pdbx_description
1 polymer ?
#
loop_
_entity_poly.entity_id
_entity_poly.type
_entity_poly.pdbx_seq_one_letter_code
_entity_poly.pdbx_strand_id
1 'polypeptide(L)'
;MGAYRYTQELWRKKLSDIMCFLLRVHGYVICQVHVRHGGHKHPVPKGAVYSKPAHHGVNQLKFAQSLRSVILIEPFRKAIRGNPDTQGTTKVVYKHREIHGLGKGHKFHHPIGGSLPATWRRRNTLQLYRYH
;
A
#
# COMPACT_ATOMS: atom_id res chain seq x y z
N MET A 1 22.63 20.38 -18.36
CA MET A 1 21.63 19.41 -17.83
C MET A 1 22.36 18.12 -17.51
N GLY A 2 22.39 17.69 -16.25
CA GLY A 2 23.16 16.51 -15.84
C GLY A 2 22.50 15.18 -16.21
N ALA A 3 23.30 14.10 -16.25
CA ALA A 3 22.87 12.74 -16.54
C ALA A 3 21.65 12.27 -15.71
N TYR A 4 21.49 12.79 -14.49
CA TYR A 4 20.35 12.51 -13.62
C TYR A 4 19.00 13.01 -14.16
N ARG A 5 18.98 14.05 -14.99
CA ARG A 5 17.74 14.53 -15.62
C ARG A 5 17.27 13.56 -16.71
N TYR A 6 18.22 12.98 -17.44
CA TYR A 6 17.94 11.98 -18.48
C TYR A 6 17.42 10.68 -17.88
N THR A 7 18.02 10.22 -16.77
CA THR A 7 17.53 9.02 -16.07
C THR A 7 16.14 9.23 -15.45
N GLN A 8 15.82 10.43 -14.95
CA GLN A 8 14.47 10.77 -14.49
C GLN A 8 13.43 10.71 -15.62
N GLU A 9 13.75 11.25 -16.79
CA GLU A 9 12.87 11.17 -17.97
C GLU A 9 12.68 9.73 -18.46
N LEU A 10 13.76 8.94 -18.45
CA LEU A 10 13.71 7.51 -18.76
C LEU A 10 12.82 6.76 -17.74
N TRP A 11 12.87 7.14 -16.46
CA TRP A 11 12.05 6.57 -15.39
C TRP A 11 10.56 6.92 -15.47
N ARG A 12 10.17 7.97 -16.22
CA ARG A 12 8.76 8.22 -16.54
C ARG A 12 8.20 7.14 -17.48
N LYS A 13 9.04 6.50 -18.30
CA LYS A 13 8.69 5.44 -19.24
C LYS A 13 8.96 4.04 -18.67
N LYS A 14 8.39 3.74 -17.49
CA LYS A 14 8.63 2.48 -16.76
C LYS A 14 8.32 1.19 -17.52
N LEU A 15 7.46 1.26 -18.55
CA LEU A 15 7.04 0.13 -19.38
C LEU A 15 7.87 -0.01 -20.67
N SER A 16 8.90 0.82 -20.88
CA SER A 16 9.80 0.66 -22.03
C SER A 16 10.67 -0.58 -21.87
N ASP A 17 10.99 -1.25 -22.98
CA ASP A 17 11.83 -2.46 -23.00
C ASP A 17 13.18 -2.22 -22.32
N ILE A 18 13.76 -1.02 -22.52
CA ILE A 18 15.01 -0.60 -21.88
C ILE A 18 14.88 -0.57 -20.35
N MET A 19 13.79 0.00 -19.82
CA MET A 19 13.56 0.04 -18.38
C MET A 19 13.25 -1.34 -17.80
N CYS A 20 12.45 -2.15 -18.49
CA CYS A 20 12.17 -3.53 -18.09
C CYS A 20 13.46 -4.38 -18.04
N PHE A 21 14.33 -4.25 -19.03
CA PHE A 21 15.62 -4.93 -19.07
C PHE A 21 16.51 -4.51 -17.89
N LEU A 22 16.70 -3.20 -17.69
CA LEU A 22 17.55 -2.68 -16.61
C LEU A 22 17.05 -3.08 -15.22
N LEU A 23 15.75 -3.00 -14.96
CA LEU A 23 15.18 -3.41 -13.67
C LEU A 23 15.36 -4.91 -13.41
N ARG A 24 15.25 -5.73 -14.45
CA ARG A 24 15.48 -7.19 -14.37
C ARG A 24 16.93 -7.53 -14.03
N VAL A 25 17.91 -6.83 -14.62
CA VAL A 25 19.33 -7.01 -14.29
C VAL A 25 19.60 -6.70 -12.81
N HIS A 26 18.95 -5.69 -12.26
CA HIS A 26 19.09 -5.28 -10.86
C HIS A 26 18.27 -6.12 -9.86
N GLY A 27 17.45 -7.07 -10.33
CA GLY A 27 16.68 -7.98 -9.46
C GLY A 27 15.29 -7.49 -9.08
N TYR A 28 14.78 -6.50 -9.80
CA TYR A 28 13.42 -6.00 -9.68
C TYR A 28 12.53 -6.60 -10.77
N VAL A 29 11.31 -6.97 -10.42
CA VAL A 29 10.30 -7.46 -11.35
C VAL A 29 9.15 -6.46 -11.38
N ILE A 30 8.82 -5.96 -12.56
CA ILE A 30 7.60 -5.16 -12.75
C ILE A 30 6.45 -6.13 -13.03
N CYS A 31 5.46 -6.15 -12.15
CA CYS A 31 4.22 -6.87 -12.40
C CYS A 31 3.14 -5.88 -12.86
N GLN A 32 2.70 -6.02 -14.12
CA GLN A 32 1.54 -5.29 -14.60
C GLN A 32 0.28 -6.07 -14.24
N VAL A 33 -0.38 -5.65 -13.17
CA VAL A 33 -1.70 -6.17 -12.81
C VAL A 33 -2.75 -5.32 -13.50
N HIS A 34 -3.55 -5.92 -14.38
CA HIS A 34 -4.68 -5.22 -14.98
C HIS A 34 -5.84 -5.22 -13.98
N VAL A 35 -6.23 -4.04 -13.50
CA VAL A 35 -7.38 -3.88 -12.62
C VAL A 35 -8.47 -3.13 -13.37
N ARG A 36 -9.71 -3.64 -13.28
CA ARG A 36 -10.88 -2.97 -13.87
C ARG A 36 -11.05 -1.61 -13.17
N HIS A 37 -11.12 -0.56 -13.97
CA HIS A 37 -11.38 0.79 -13.47
C HIS A 37 -12.87 0.93 -13.12
N GLY A 38 -13.18 1.72 -12.10
CA GLY A 38 -14.55 2.01 -11.69
C GLY A 38 -14.75 2.02 -10.17
N GLY A 39 -16.00 2.21 -9.77
CA GLY A 39 -16.43 2.12 -8.37
C GLY A 39 -16.53 0.66 -7.90
N HIS A 40 -16.74 0.49 -6.59
CA HIS A 40 -16.98 -0.81 -5.98
C HIS A 40 -18.48 -1.01 -5.76
N LYS A 41 -19.01 -2.20 -6.06
CA LYS A 41 -20.41 -2.56 -5.77
C LYS A 41 -20.47 -3.46 -4.54
N HIS A 42 -21.42 -3.21 -3.64
CA HIS A 42 -21.64 -4.10 -2.50
C HIS A 42 -22.08 -5.49 -2.98
N PRO A 43 -21.38 -6.59 -2.62
CA PRO A 43 -21.71 -7.92 -3.10
C PRO A 43 -22.87 -8.52 -2.30
N VAL A 44 -24.10 -8.04 -2.54
CA VAL A 44 -25.32 -8.58 -1.91
C VAL A 44 -26.24 -9.23 -2.93
N PRO A 45 -26.82 -10.42 -2.62
CA PRO A 45 -27.81 -11.05 -3.47
C PRO A 45 -28.98 -10.10 -3.73
N LYS A 46 -29.35 -9.94 -5.01
CA LYS A 46 -30.47 -9.10 -5.46
C LYS A 46 -30.42 -7.62 -5.01
N GLY A 47 -29.27 -7.13 -4.52
CA GLY A 47 -29.18 -5.76 -4.01
C GLY A 47 -29.87 -5.51 -2.66
N ALA A 48 -30.36 -6.55 -1.99
CA ALA A 48 -31.10 -6.42 -0.73
C ALA A 48 -30.13 -6.35 0.46
N VAL A 49 -30.03 -5.17 1.09
CA VAL A 49 -29.27 -4.99 2.34
C VAL A 49 -30.25 -4.86 3.49
N TYR A 50 -30.31 -5.86 4.37
CA TYR A 50 -31.22 -5.89 5.53
C TYR A 50 -30.62 -5.14 6.71
N SER A 51 -30.55 -3.81 6.62
CA SER A 51 -29.91 -2.96 7.63
C SER A 51 -30.69 -1.65 7.81
N LYS A 52 -30.14 -0.65 8.49
CA LYS A 52 -30.77 0.67 8.56
C LYS A 52 -30.64 1.38 7.19
N PRO A 53 -31.53 2.32 6.83
CA PRO A 53 -31.49 3.01 5.52
C PRO A 53 -30.13 3.62 5.15
N ALA A 54 -29.36 4.07 6.15
CA ALA A 54 -28.00 4.58 5.98
C ALA A 54 -27.01 3.58 5.36
N HIS A 55 -27.27 2.27 5.45
CA HIS A 55 -26.41 1.18 4.98
C HIS A 55 -26.97 0.47 3.73
N HIS A 56 -28.07 0.96 3.13
CA HIS A 56 -28.68 0.35 1.93
C HIS A 56 -27.95 0.65 0.61
N GLY A 57 -26.88 1.45 0.62
CA GLY A 57 -26.16 1.82 -0.59
C GLY A 57 -25.44 0.63 -1.24
N VAL A 58 -25.70 0.38 -2.53
CA VAL A 58 -25.11 -0.75 -3.28
C VAL A 58 -24.11 -0.32 -4.36
N ASN A 59 -24.41 0.73 -5.15
CA ASN A 59 -23.69 1.01 -6.41
C ASN A 59 -22.64 2.13 -6.34
N GLN A 60 -22.74 3.08 -5.39
CA GLN A 60 -21.90 4.30 -5.37
C GLN A 60 -20.77 4.24 -4.32
N LEU A 61 -20.32 3.02 -3.97
CA LEU A 61 -19.26 2.84 -2.97
C LEU A 61 -17.88 3.01 -3.61
N LYS A 62 -16.95 3.59 -2.84
CA LYS A 62 -15.54 3.73 -3.23
C LYS A 62 -14.69 2.77 -2.40
N PHE A 63 -13.76 2.08 -3.05
CA PHE A 63 -12.81 1.24 -2.34
C PHE A 63 -11.83 2.10 -1.53
N ALA A 64 -11.47 1.64 -0.33
CA ALA A 64 -10.59 2.40 0.56
C ALA A 64 -9.13 2.49 0.07
N GLN A 65 -8.73 1.61 -0.85
CA GLN A 65 -7.37 1.59 -1.41
C GLN A 65 -7.37 2.05 -2.88
N SER A 66 -6.26 2.61 -3.33
CA SER A 66 -6.07 3.05 -4.72
C SER A 66 -5.54 1.94 -5.61
N LEU A 67 -5.98 1.92 -6.88
CA LEU A 67 -5.42 1.05 -7.92
C LEU A 67 -4.01 1.55 -8.32
N ARG A 68 -2.98 0.70 -8.26
CA ARG A 68 -1.58 1.08 -8.60
C ARG A 68 -0.82 -0.07 -9.26
N SER A 69 0.16 0.26 -10.09
CA SER A 69 1.21 -0.66 -10.52
C SER A 69 2.24 -0.86 -9.41
N VAL A 70 2.66 -2.11 -9.19
CA VAL A 70 3.54 -2.50 -8.08
C VAL A 70 4.86 -3.03 -8.65
N ILE A 71 5.98 -2.54 -8.10
CA ILE A 71 7.30 -3.10 -8.35
C ILE A 71 7.55 -4.14 -7.26
N LEU A 72 7.85 -5.37 -7.65
CA LEU A 72 8.21 -6.45 -6.74
C LEU A 72 9.74 -6.63 -6.73
N ILE A 73 10.26 -7.01 -5.57
CA ILE A 73 11.65 -7.37 -5.38
C ILE A 73 11.70 -8.88 -5.24
N GLU A 74 12.63 -9.55 -5.92
CA GLU A 74 12.91 -10.96 -5.64
C GLU A 74 13.86 -11.09 -4.43
N PRO A 75 13.38 -11.53 -3.24
CA PRO A 75 14.15 -11.45 -2.01
C PRO A 75 15.35 -12.41 -1.98
N PHE A 76 15.32 -13.47 -2.79
CA PHE A 76 16.33 -14.53 -2.79
C PHE A 76 17.50 -14.26 -3.74
N ARG A 77 17.46 -13.18 -4.52
CA ARG A 77 18.50 -12.87 -5.50
C ARG A 77 19.76 -12.32 -4.81
N LYS A 78 20.95 -12.85 -5.19
CA LYS A 78 22.24 -12.45 -4.58
C LYS A 78 22.49 -10.94 -4.64
N ALA A 79 22.13 -10.28 -5.74
CA ALA A 79 22.27 -8.84 -5.92
C ALA A 79 21.51 -8.00 -4.87
N ILE A 80 20.37 -8.50 -4.37
CA ILE A 80 19.55 -7.84 -3.34
C ILE A 80 20.08 -8.13 -1.95
N ARG A 81 20.52 -9.38 -1.69
CA ARG A 81 21.04 -9.82 -0.39
C ARG A 81 22.45 -9.33 -0.09
N GLY A 82 23.27 -9.12 -1.12
CA GLY A 82 24.65 -8.64 -1.02
C GLY A 82 24.79 -7.11 -0.98
N ASN A 83 23.70 -6.37 -1.21
CA ASN A 83 23.70 -4.91 -1.13
C ASN A 83 23.14 -4.46 0.24
N PRO A 84 23.91 -3.72 1.06
CA PRO A 84 23.48 -3.29 2.40
C PRO A 84 22.23 -2.40 2.37
N ASP A 85 22.05 -1.58 1.33
CA ASP A 85 20.92 -0.64 1.24
C ASP A 85 19.58 -1.35 1.02
N THR A 86 19.60 -2.49 0.33
CA THR A 86 18.39 -3.25 -0.02
C THR A 86 18.17 -4.45 0.89
N GLN A 87 19.20 -4.93 1.59
CA GLN A 87 19.13 -6.14 2.43
C GLN A 87 18.01 -6.08 3.47
N GLY A 88 17.72 -4.89 4.01
CA GLY A 88 16.64 -4.68 4.98
C GLY A 88 15.27 -5.17 4.50
N THR A 89 15.01 -5.14 3.18
CA THR A 89 13.74 -5.60 2.59
C THR A 89 13.51 -7.11 2.66
N THR A 90 14.57 -7.90 2.86
CA THR A 90 14.51 -9.37 2.88
C THR A 90 14.11 -9.95 4.24
N LYS A 91 14.01 -9.12 5.29
CA LYS A 91 13.62 -9.57 6.62
C LYS A 91 12.16 -10.02 6.64
N VAL A 92 11.85 -11.04 7.44
CA VAL A 92 10.51 -11.63 7.57
C VAL A 92 9.43 -10.60 7.95
N VAL A 93 9.80 -9.56 8.71
CA VAL A 93 8.91 -8.47 9.14
C VAL A 93 8.37 -7.64 7.95
N TYR A 94 9.04 -7.65 6.81
CA TYR A 94 8.68 -6.86 5.63
C TYR A 94 7.93 -7.67 4.56
N LYS A 95 7.33 -8.80 4.94
CA LYS A 95 6.32 -9.48 4.12
C LYS A 95 5.03 -8.65 4.10
N HIS A 96 4.32 -8.62 2.97
CA HIS A 96 3.02 -7.95 2.82
C HIS A 96 3.01 -6.45 3.23
N ARG A 97 3.95 -5.63 2.75
CA ARG A 97 3.99 -4.20 3.12
C ARG A 97 2.94 -3.35 2.42
N GLU A 98 2.38 -3.83 1.32
CA GLU A 98 1.36 -3.16 0.51
C GLU A 98 0.10 -2.78 1.30
N ILE A 99 -0.13 -3.46 2.43
CA ILE A 99 -1.28 -3.21 3.31
C ILE A 99 -1.04 -2.16 4.41
N HIS A 100 0.20 -1.66 4.60
CA HIS A 100 0.54 -0.78 5.72
C HIS A 100 0.92 0.64 5.28
N GLY A 101 0.04 1.61 5.56
CA GLY A 101 0.23 3.03 5.22
C GLY A 101 1.01 3.82 6.28
N LEU A 102 1.81 4.80 5.84
CA LEU A 102 2.58 5.70 6.72
C LEU A 102 2.15 7.15 6.49
N GLY A 103 1.72 7.84 7.55
CA GLY A 103 1.34 9.26 7.51
C GLY A 103 1.83 10.00 8.76
N LYS A 104 2.17 11.28 8.63
CA LYS A 104 2.69 12.12 9.73
C LYS A 104 2.13 13.55 9.64
N GLY A 105 1.90 14.19 10.78
CA GLY A 105 1.47 15.59 10.89
C GLY A 105 0.03 15.78 11.38
N HIS A 106 -0.37 17.03 11.60
CA HIS A 106 -1.66 17.41 12.20
C HIS A 106 -2.89 16.85 11.45
N LYS A 107 -2.78 16.69 10.12
CA LYS A 107 -3.82 16.08 9.28
C LYS A 107 -4.01 14.56 9.52
N PHE A 108 -3.10 13.90 10.25
CA PHE A 108 -3.11 12.46 10.50
C PHE A 108 -3.33 12.14 11.99
N HIS A 109 -4.28 12.81 12.63
CA HIS A 109 -4.59 12.61 14.05
C HIS A 109 -5.43 11.34 14.34
N HIS A 110 -6.05 10.75 13.31
CA HIS A 110 -6.82 9.52 13.45
C HIS A 110 -5.95 8.27 13.72
N PRO A 111 -4.80 8.05 13.04
CA PRO A 111 -3.91 6.91 13.32
C PRO A 111 -2.74 7.22 14.29
N ILE A 112 -2.91 8.14 15.24
CA ILE A 112 -1.85 8.47 16.23
C ILE A 112 -1.52 7.23 17.08
N GLY A 113 -0.25 6.81 17.09
CA GLY A 113 0.21 5.62 17.80
C GLY A 113 0.27 4.36 16.94
N GLY A 114 0.11 4.48 15.62
CA GLY A 114 0.49 3.44 14.65
C GLY A 114 -0.64 2.95 13.75
N SER A 115 -1.89 2.88 14.22
CA SER A 115 -3.04 2.47 13.40
C SER A 115 -4.36 3.03 13.92
N LEU A 116 -5.37 3.15 13.03
CA LEU A 116 -6.71 3.63 13.39
C LEU A 116 -7.35 2.80 14.54
N PRO A 117 -7.34 1.44 14.50
CA PRO A 117 -7.94 0.66 15.58
C PRO A 117 -7.18 0.80 16.90
N ALA A 118 -5.84 0.91 16.86
CA ALA A 118 -5.04 1.13 18.06
C ALA A 118 -5.35 2.47 18.73
N THR A 119 -5.49 3.53 17.94
CA THR A 119 -5.87 4.85 18.46
C THR A 119 -7.28 4.85 19.06
N TRP A 120 -8.24 4.21 18.39
CA TRP A 120 -9.61 4.04 18.89
C TRP A 120 -9.64 3.26 20.20
N ARG A 121 -8.92 2.13 20.27
CA ARG A 121 -8.82 1.31 21.49
C ARG A 121 -8.25 2.12 22.66
N ARG A 122 -7.16 2.85 22.45
CA ARG A 122 -6.53 3.67 23.50
C ARG A 122 -7.47 4.75 24.04
N ARG A 123 -8.26 5.39 23.17
CA ARG A 123 -9.20 6.47 23.56
C ARG A 123 -10.45 5.95 24.28
N ASN A 124 -10.90 4.74 23.96
CA ASN A 124 -12.11 4.14 24.54
C ASN A 124 -11.82 3.13 25.67
N THR A 125 -10.56 2.95 26.07
CA THR A 125 -10.20 2.11 27.22
C THR A 125 -10.13 2.97 28.47
N LEU A 126 -11.04 2.74 29.41
CA LEU A 126 -10.99 3.37 30.74
C LEU A 126 -9.74 2.89 31.49
N GLN A 127 -8.93 3.82 31.98
CA GLN A 127 -7.78 3.51 32.84
C GLN A 127 -8.26 3.49 34.28
N LEU A 128 -8.25 2.31 34.91
CA LEU A 128 -8.56 2.14 36.32
C LEU A 128 -7.26 1.90 37.07
N TYR A 129 -6.72 2.96 37.67
CA TYR A 129 -5.53 2.84 38.51
C TYR A 129 -5.91 2.30 39.89
N ARG A 130 -5.00 1.56 40.53
CA ARG A 130 -5.25 0.95 41.87
C ARG A 130 -5.60 1.98 42.94
N TYR A 131 -5.05 3.18 42.80
CA TYR A 131 -5.35 4.33 43.64
C TYR A 131 -5.76 5.46 42.70
N HIS A 132 -6.88 6.10 43.02
CA HIS A 132 -7.38 7.30 42.37
C HIS A 132 -7.41 8.43 43.39
#